data_AF-A0A085VU20-F1
#
_entry.id   AF-A0A085VU20-F1
#
_cell.length_a   1.000
_cell.length_b   1.000
_cell.length_c   1.000
_cell.angle_alpha   90.00
_cell.angle_beta   90.00
_cell.angle_gamma   90.00
#
_symmetry.space_group_name_H-M   'P 1'
#
loop_
_entity.id
_entity.type
_entity.pdbx_description
1 polymer ?
#
loop_
_entity_poly.entity_id
_entity_poly.type
_entity_poly.pdbx_seq_one_letter_code
_entity_poly.pdbx_strand_id
1 'polypeptide(L)'
;MAALGSAPPAAPGSKLTGFVVNGTQSRVYFLGANNHVYELWFDGQSWHSGDLMQRASAPNAAPGSALTGFTVNGTLSRVYFTGADNKTYELWYDSQNWHSANLTQWASAPNAAPDSALTGFAVNGNLSRTYFLSADNHVNELWYDGLNWHTVDLTATAN
;
A
#
# COMPACT_ATOMS: atom_id res chain seq x y z
N MET A 1 -5.16 4.03 27.95
CA MET A 1 -3.97 3.31 27.44
C MET A 1 -4.46 1.94 26.98
N ALA A 2 -4.77 1.78 25.70
CA ALA A 2 -5.34 0.54 25.19
C ALA A 2 -4.23 -0.52 25.09
N ALA A 3 -4.48 -1.71 25.62
CA ALA A 3 -3.57 -2.85 25.50
C ALA A 3 -3.35 -3.15 24.01
N LEU A 4 -2.08 -3.20 23.59
CA LEU A 4 -1.67 -3.65 22.27
C LEU A 4 -1.94 -5.15 22.19
N GLY A 5 -3.11 -5.52 21.65
CA GLY A 5 -3.42 -6.91 21.35
C GLY A 5 -2.43 -7.46 20.31
N SER A 6 -2.07 -8.73 20.44
CA SER A 6 -1.31 -9.45 19.41
C SER A 6 -1.98 -9.28 18.04
N ALA A 7 -1.20 -9.05 16.99
CA ALA A 7 -1.72 -9.02 15.63
C ALA A 7 -2.58 -10.27 15.35
N PRO A 8 -3.72 -10.13 14.64
CA PRO A 8 -4.45 -11.32 14.21
C PRO A 8 -3.58 -12.14 13.24
N PRO A 9 -3.84 -13.46 13.11
CA PRO A 9 -3.18 -14.27 12.10
C PRO A 9 -3.43 -13.72 10.69
N ALA A 10 -2.44 -13.86 9.82
CA ALA A 10 -2.59 -13.56 8.40
C ALA A 10 -3.65 -14.49 7.76
N ALA A 11 -4.41 -13.95 6.81
CA ALA A 11 -5.31 -14.74 5.99
C ALA A 11 -4.50 -15.75 5.14
N PRO A 12 -5.02 -16.96 4.91
CA PRO A 12 -4.45 -17.88 3.93
C PRO A 12 -4.28 -17.20 2.57
N GLY A 13 -3.10 -17.30 1.97
CA GLY A 13 -2.81 -16.69 0.68
C GLY A 13 -2.49 -15.19 0.70
N SER A 14 -2.50 -14.55 1.89
CA SER A 14 -2.06 -13.16 2.07
C SER A 14 -0.71 -12.94 1.43
N LYS A 15 -0.62 -11.90 0.59
CA LYS A 15 0.67 -11.39 0.13
C LYS A 15 1.32 -10.58 1.26
N LEU A 16 2.64 -10.48 1.20
CA LEU A 16 3.44 -9.72 2.14
C LEU A 16 4.18 -8.63 1.40
N THR A 17 4.34 -7.48 2.04
CA THR A 17 5.35 -6.48 1.67
C THR A 17 6.10 -6.05 2.92
N GLY A 18 7.34 -5.64 2.76
CA GLY A 18 8.15 -5.17 3.87
C GLY A 18 9.30 -4.30 3.41
N PHE A 19 9.71 -3.40 4.29
CA PHE A 19 10.78 -2.45 4.00
C PHE A 19 11.41 -1.95 5.29
N VAL A 20 12.58 -1.33 5.14
CA VAL A 20 13.33 -0.71 6.24
C VAL A 20 12.93 0.77 6.35
N VAL A 21 12.73 1.23 7.58
CA VAL A 21 12.51 2.62 7.96
C VAL A 21 13.74 3.13 8.70
N ASN A 22 14.24 4.32 8.37
CA ASN A 22 15.41 4.93 8.99
C ASN A 22 16.67 4.04 8.98
N GLY A 23 16.80 3.15 8.00
CA GLY A 23 17.93 2.23 7.87
C GLY A 23 18.06 1.15 8.96
N THR A 24 17.21 1.15 9.98
CA THR A 24 17.37 0.28 11.17
C THR A 24 16.08 -0.40 11.62
N GLN A 25 14.93 0.19 11.33
CA GLN A 25 13.64 -0.33 11.77
C GLN A 25 12.98 -1.13 10.64
N SER A 26 12.32 -2.23 10.98
CA SER A 26 11.62 -3.07 9.99
C SER A 26 10.12 -2.80 10.01
N ARG A 27 9.50 -2.88 8.84
CA ARG A 27 8.04 -2.90 8.66
C ARG A 27 7.66 -4.10 7.80
N VAL A 28 6.60 -4.79 8.18
CA VAL A 28 6.00 -5.88 7.42
C VAL A 28 4.50 -5.69 7.41
N TYR A 29 3.87 -5.86 6.25
CA TYR A 29 2.44 -5.68 6.07
C TYR A 29 1.81 -6.93 5.47
N PHE A 30 0.61 -7.25 5.93
CA PHE A 30 -0.14 -8.45 5.54
C PHE A 30 -1.64 -8.22 5.62
N LEU A 31 -2.44 -9.09 5.01
CA LEU A 31 -3.89 -9.11 5.13
C LEU A 31 -4.35 -10.06 6.23
N GLY A 32 -5.23 -9.57 7.11
CA GLY A 32 -5.98 -10.42 8.04
C GLY A 32 -7.20 -11.07 7.38
N ALA A 33 -7.83 -12.03 8.06
CA ALA A 33 -9.02 -12.74 7.54
C ALA A 33 -10.25 -11.84 7.29
N ASN A 34 -10.25 -10.63 7.86
CA ASN A 34 -11.23 -9.56 7.63
C ASN A 34 -10.89 -8.67 6.41
N ASN A 35 -9.85 -8.99 5.65
CA ASN A 35 -9.31 -8.20 4.55
C ASN A 35 -8.80 -6.81 4.95
N HIS A 36 -8.42 -6.63 6.22
CA HIS A 36 -7.68 -5.45 6.66
C HIS A 36 -6.18 -5.67 6.43
N VAL A 37 -5.48 -4.60 6.07
CA VAL A 37 -4.01 -4.52 6.06
C VAL A 37 -3.54 -4.23 7.48
N TYR A 38 -2.73 -5.13 8.01
CA TYR A 38 -2.05 -4.98 9.29
C TYR A 38 -0.59 -4.62 9.09
N GLU A 39 -0.08 -3.75 9.96
CA GLU A 39 1.33 -3.47 10.11
C GLU A 39 1.90 -4.29 11.26
N LEU A 40 3.05 -4.90 11.03
CA LEU A 40 4.00 -5.30 12.06
C LEU A 40 5.20 -4.35 11.99
N TRP A 41 5.51 -3.66 13.08
CA TRP A 41 6.65 -2.76 13.13
C TRP A 41 7.63 -3.12 14.24
N PHE A 42 8.91 -3.14 13.89
CA PHE A 42 10.00 -3.26 14.85
C PHE A 42 10.53 -1.87 15.18
N ASP A 43 10.55 -1.53 16.47
CA ASP A 43 11.03 -0.22 16.96
C ASP A 43 12.53 -0.21 17.29
N GLY A 44 13.21 -1.35 17.16
CA GLY A 44 14.60 -1.55 17.59
C GLY A 44 14.74 -2.48 18.81
N GLN A 45 13.65 -2.74 19.52
CA GLN A 45 13.62 -3.57 20.72
C GLN A 45 12.57 -4.68 20.65
N SER A 46 11.38 -4.34 20.14
CA SER A 46 10.24 -5.25 20.13
C SER A 46 9.39 -5.07 18.89
N TRP A 47 8.65 -6.13 18.55
CA TRP A 47 7.64 -6.09 17.51
C TRP A 47 6.32 -5.64 18.09
N HIS A 48 5.64 -4.79 17.32
CA HIS A 48 4.32 -4.29 17.62
C HIS A 48 3.41 -4.46 16.40
N SER A 49 2.12 -4.28 16.59
CA SER A 49 1.13 -4.46 15.52
C SER A 49 -0.01 -3.47 15.53
N GLY A 50 -0.59 -3.22 14.35
CA GLY A 50 -1.66 -2.25 14.17
C GLY A 50 -2.52 -2.51 12.95
N ASP A 51 -3.83 -2.29 13.10
CA ASP A 51 -4.81 -2.33 12.02
C ASP A 51 -4.79 -1.00 11.25
N LEU A 52 -4.31 -1.01 10.01
CA LEU A 52 -4.22 0.23 9.23
C LEU A 52 -5.56 0.68 8.67
N MET A 53 -6.51 -0.23 8.46
CA MET A 53 -7.85 0.14 7.97
C MET A 53 -8.56 1.00 8.99
N GLN A 54 -8.44 0.64 10.27
CA GLN A 54 -8.98 1.46 11.36
C GLN A 54 -8.21 2.78 11.54
N ARG A 55 -6.87 2.74 11.54
CA ARG A 55 -6.04 3.95 11.75
C ARG A 55 -6.19 4.98 10.63
N ALA A 56 -6.38 4.53 9.40
CA ALA A 56 -6.46 5.38 8.20
C ALA A 56 -7.90 5.65 7.73
N SER A 57 -8.90 5.07 8.40
CA SER A 57 -10.30 5.03 7.93
C SER A 57 -10.42 4.56 6.46
N ALA A 58 -9.64 3.53 6.10
CA ALA A 58 -9.55 3.02 4.75
C ALA A 58 -10.62 1.95 4.45
N PRO A 59 -11.04 1.77 3.19
CA PRO A 59 -11.86 0.63 2.81
C PRO A 59 -11.08 -0.68 2.90
N ASN A 60 -11.81 -1.79 2.94
CA ASN A 60 -11.21 -3.12 2.97
C ASN A 60 -10.52 -3.47 1.65
N ALA A 61 -9.42 -4.21 1.75
CA ALA A 61 -8.76 -4.78 0.59
C ALA A 61 -9.65 -5.86 -0.07
N ALA A 62 -9.39 -6.16 -1.33
CA ALA A 62 -9.90 -7.38 -1.94
C ALA A 62 -9.28 -8.61 -1.24
N PRO A 63 -10.01 -9.72 -1.09
CA PRO A 63 -9.43 -10.96 -0.59
C PRO A 63 -8.21 -11.36 -1.42
N GLY A 64 -7.08 -11.61 -0.75
CA GLY A 64 -5.84 -12.01 -1.43
C GLY A 64 -5.13 -10.89 -2.21
N SER A 65 -5.59 -9.63 -2.09
CA SER A 65 -4.96 -8.47 -2.75
C SER A 65 -3.44 -8.50 -2.61
N ALA A 66 -2.75 -8.18 -3.71
CA ALA A 66 -1.33 -7.86 -3.65
C ALA A 66 -1.11 -6.65 -2.73
N LEU A 67 0.09 -6.60 -2.14
CA LEU A 67 0.55 -5.46 -1.36
C LEU A 67 1.91 -5.05 -1.89
N THR A 68 2.12 -3.75 -2.04
CA THR A 68 3.45 -3.18 -2.21
C THR A 68 3.64 -2.03 -1.24
N GLY A 69 4.87 -1.76 -0.84
CA GLY A 69 5.14 -0.72 0.14
C GLY A 69 6.60 -0.32 0.16
N PHE A 70 6.83 0.93 0.52
CA PHE A 70 8.16 1.54 0.58
C PHE A 70 8.11 2.78 1.46
N THR A 71 9.28 3.33 1.77
CA THR A 71 9.38 4.65 2.43
C THR A 71 9.59 5.76 1.44
N VAL A 72 8.95 6.91 1.68
CA VAL A 72 9.42 8.20 1.18
C VAL A 72 10.15 8.94 2.30
N ASN A 73 11.12 9.77 1.94
CA ASN A 73 12.04 10.48 2.85
C ASN A 73 12.72 9.56 3.88
N GLY A 74 12.88 8.27 3.55
CA GLY A 74 13.45 7.23 4.42
C GLY A 74 12.66 6.90 5.69
N THR A 75 11.59 7.65 5.98
CA THR A 75 10.89 7.67 7.27
C THR A 75 9.39 7.43 7.14
N LEU A 76 8.80 7.89 6.03
CA LEU A 76 7.36 7.95 5.86
C LEU A 76 6.88 6.74 5.06
N SER A 77 6.23 5.80 5.74
CA SER A 77 5.68 4.61 5.12
C SER A 77 4.60 4.93 4.08
N ARG A 78 4.62 4.17 2.99
CA ARG A 78 3.57 4.06 1.97
C ARG A 78 3.25 2.59 1.76
N VAL A 79 1.98 2.24 1.72
CA VAL A 79 1.50 0.87 1.44
C VAL A 79 0.34 0.97 0.46
N TYR A 80 0.36 0.14 -0.57
CA TYR A 80 -0.63 0.15 -1.63
C TYR A 80 -1.29 -1.23 -1.74
N PHE A 81 -2.58 -1.21 -2.03
CA PHE A 81 -3.41 -2.40 -2.16
C PHE A 81 -4.55 -2.18 -3.16
N THR A 82 -5.16 -3.26 -3.62
CA THR A 82 -6.39 -3.23 -4.41
C THR A 82 -7.59 -3.46 -3.50
N GLY A 83 -8.55 -2.55 -3.52
CA GLY A 83 -9.81 -2.65 -2.77
C GLY A 83 -10.76 -3.68 -3.37
N ALA A 84 -11.77 -4.11 -2.61
CA ALA A 84 -12.80 -5.03 -3.09
C ALA A 84 -13.64 -4.48 -4.27
N ASP A 85 -13.54 -3.17 -4.53
CA ASP A 85 -14.14 -2.48 -5.68
C ASP A 85 -13.19 -2.33 -6.88
N ASN A 86 -12.07 -3.09 -6.87
CA ASN A 86 -11.01 -3.08 -7.89
C ASN A 86 -10.28 -1.74 -8.05
N LYS A 87 -10.38 -0.82 -7.09
CA LYS A 87 -9.60 0.42 -7.10
C LYS A 87 -8.27 0.23 -6.37
N THR A 88 -7.25 0.96 -6.81
CA THR A 88 -5.94 1.00 -6.17
C THR A 88 -5.95 2.09 -5.10
N TYR A 89 -5.59 1.73 -3.87
CA TYR A 89 -5.55 2.60 -2.71
C TYR A 89 -4.12 2.77 -2.19
N GLU A 90 -3.86 3.94 -1.60
CA GLU A 90 -2.68 4.21 -0.79
C GLU A 90 -3.08 4.32 0.68
N LEU A 91 -2.27 3.71 1.55
CA LEU A 91 -2.16 4.03 2.97
C LEU A 91 -0.84 4.77 3.16
N TRP A 92 -0.90 5.98 3.71
CA TRP A 92 0.31 6.80 3.90
C TRP A 92 0.42 7.31 5.32
N TYR A 93 1.63 7.25 5.86
CA TYR A 93 1.97 7.78 7.17
C TYR A 93 2.60 9.17 7.03
N ASP A 94 2.12 10.14 7.80
CA ASP A 94 2.54 11.55 7.74
C ASP A 94 3.49 11.96 8.87
N SER A 95 4.05 11.00 9.60
CA SER A 95 4.80 11.12 10.88
C SER A 95 3.94 11.17 12.15
N GLN A 96 2.62 11.33 12.04
CA GLN A 96 1.70 11.39 13.18
C GLN A 96 0.55 10.38 13.04
N ASN A 97 -0.09 10.35 11.88
CA ASN A 97 -1.28 9.57 11.60
C ASN A 97 -1.14 8.80 10.28
N TRP A 98 -1.90 7.72 10.20
CA TRP A 98 -2.15 7.04 8.94
C TRP A 98 -3.34 7.69 8.24
N HIS A 99 -3.23 7.78 6.93
CA HIS A 99 -4.26 8.31 6.04
C HIS A 99 -4.48 7.34 4.89
N SER A 100 -5.61 7.47 4.20
CA SER A 100 -5.92 6.68 3.02
C SER A 100 -6.34 7.54 1.84
N ALA A 101 -6.04 7.07 0.63
CA ALA A 101 -6.41 7.74 -0.62
C ALA A 101 -6.83 6.73 -1.69
N ASN A 102 -7.87 7.08 -2.45
CA ASN A 102 -8.30 6.33 -3.62
C ASN A 102 -7.55 6.84 -4.85
N LEU A 103 -6.46 6.18 -5.22
CA LEU A 103 -5.60 6.63 -6.30
C LEU A 103 -6.26 6.49 -7.67
N THR A 104 -7.06 5.43 -7.86
CA THR A 104 -7.83 5.24 -9.09
C THR A 104 -8.71 6.46 -9.36
N GLN A 105 -9.40 6.97 -8.33
CA GLN A 105 -10.23 8.16 -8.47
C GLN A 105 -9.41 9.44 -8.67
N TRP A 106 -8.36 9.65 -7.88
CA TRP A 106 -7.57 10.89 -7.92
C TRP A 106 -6.80 11.07 -9.22
N ALA A 107 -6.25 9.97 -9.76
CA ALA A 107 -5.51 9.98 -11.02
C ALA A 107 -6.40 9.80 -12.26
N SER A 108 -7.70 9.55 -12.08
CA SER A 108 -8.61 9.10 -13.16
C SER A 108 -8.07 7.85 -13.89
N ALA A 109 -7.51 6.91 -13.14
CA ALA A 109 -6.92 5.68 -13.67
C ALA A 109 -7.99 4.61 -13.96
N PRO A 110 -7.69 3.63 -14.83
CA PRO A 110 -8.53 2.44 -14.94
C PRO A 110 -8.56 1.66 -13.62
N ASN A 111 -9.61 0.86 -13.42
CA ASN A 111 -9.64 -0.11 -12.33
C ASN A 111 -8.59 -1.19 -12.54
N ALA A 112 -8.07 -1.72 -11.44
CA ALA A 112 -7.22 -2.90 -11.46
C ALA A 112 -8.03 -4.14 -11.91
N ALA A 113 -7.35 -5.11 -12.51
CA ALA A 113 -7.92 -6.44 -12.69
C ALA A 113 -8.16 -7.12 -11.33
N PRO A 114 -9.11 -8.07 -11.22
CA PRO A 114 -9.12 -9.00 -10.11
C PRO A 114 -7.76 -9.69 -9.95
N ASP A 115 -7.30 -9.85 -8.71
CA ASP A 115 -5.98 -10.43 -8.38
C ASP A 115 -4.78 -9.72 -9.06
N SER A 116 -4.96 -8.44 -9.44
CA SER A 116 -3.90 -7.63 -10.05
C SER A 116 -2.63 -7.64 -9.21
N ALA A 117 -1.51 -7.88 -9.88
CA ALA A 117 -0.19 -7.71 -9.27
C ALA A 117 0.05 -6.23 -8.97
N LEU A 118 0.75 -5.95 -7.87
CA LEU A 118 1.14 -4.61 -7.46
C LEU A 118 2.65 -4.56 -7.20
N THR A 119 3.31 -3.54 -7.72
CA THR A 119 4.69 -3.18 -7.37
C THR A 119 4.85 -1.68 -7.30
N GLY A 120 5.86 -1.18 -6.61
CA GLY A 120 6.05 0.25 -6.45
C GLY A 120 7.35 0.59 -5.73
N PHE A 121 7.77 1.83 -5.87
CA PHE A 121 8.99 2.36 -5.26
C PHE A 121 8.95 3.88 -5.16
N ALA A 122 9.82 4.41 -4.29
CA ALA A 122 10.05 5.85 -4.21
C ALA A 122 10.99 6.31 -5.33
N VAL A 123 10.70 7.48 -5.91
CA VAL A 123 11.53 8.17 -6.90
C VAL A 123 12.00 9.49 -6.30
N ASN A 124 13.27 9.83 -6.50
CA ASN A 124 13.91 11.02 -5.92
C ASN A 124 13.77 11.13 -4.39
N GLY A 125 13.56 9.99 -3.72
CA GLY A 125 13.40 9.89 -2.28
C GLY A 125 12.02 10.34 -1.76
N ASN A 126 11.29 11.22 -2.44
CA ASN A 126 10.05 11.81 -1.93
C ASN A 126 8.80 11.59 -2.80
N LEU A 127 8.95 11.10 -4.03
CA LEU A 127 7.82 10.82 -4.93
C LEU A 127 7.47 9.34 -4.92
N SER A 128 6.20 9.04 -5.11
CA SER A 128 5.70 7.67 -5.19
C SER A 128 5.48 7.23 -6.63
N ARG A 129 5.79 5.96 -6.92
CA ARG A 129 5.35 5.22 -8.11
C ARG A 129 4.76 3.89 -7.70
N THR A 130 3.59 3.55 -8.23
CA THR A 130 2.93 2.27 -8.03
C THR A 130 2.37 1.77 -9.36
N TYR A 131 2.55 0.49 -9.65
CA TYR A 131 2.20 -0.12 -10.91
C TYR A 131 1.23 -1.27 -10.66
N PHE A 132 0.23 -1.39 -11.53
CA PHE A 132 -0.81 -2.40 -11.44
C PHE A 132 -1.23 -2.90 -12.83
N LEU A 133 -1.85 -4.07 -12.87
CA LEU A 133 -2.49 -4.62 -14.08
C LEU A 133 -3.96 -4.19 -14.14
N SER A 134 -4.39 -3.62 -15.27
CA SER A 134 -5.82 -3.39 -15.57
C SER A 134 -6.47 -4.63 -16.20
N ALA A 135 -7.79 -4.61 -16.36
CA ALA A 135 -8.57 -5.76 -16.86
C ALA A 135 -8.21 -6.22 -18.29
N ASP A 136 -7.61 -5.36 -19.10
CA ASP A 136 -7.04 -5.65 -20.42
C ASP A 136 -5.59 -6.15 -20.36
N ASN A 137 -5.07 -6.43 -19.15
CA ASN A 137 -3.70 -6.87 -18.85
C ASN A 137 -2.62 -5.84 -19.16
N HIS A 138 -2.99 -4.56 -19.31
CA HIS A 138 -2.01 -3.49 -19.47
C HIS A 138 -1.35 -3.16 -18.13
N VAL A 139 -0.06 -2.83 -18.19
CA VAL A 139 0.70 -2.30 -17.05
C VAL A 139 0.44 -0.81 -16.96
N ASN A 140 -0.21 -0.38 -15.88
CA ASN A 140 -0.51 1.02 -15.62
C ASN A 140 0.37 1.52 -14.49
N GLU A 141 0.91 2.73 -14.64
CA GLU A 141 1.60 3.47 -13.60
C GLU A 141 0.65 4.49 -12.99
N LEU A 142 0.58 4.50 -11.65
CA LEU A 142 0.14 5.62 -10.84
C LEU A 142 1.37 6.33 -10.31
N TRP A 143 1.47 7.63 -10.57
CA TRP A 143 2.63 8.42 -10.13
C TRP A 143 2.23 9.72 -9.44
N TYR A 144 2.91 10.01 -8.34
CA TYR A 144 2.77 11.27 -7.61
C TYR A 144 3.84 12.27 -8.05
N ASP A 145 3.42 13.50 -8.36
CA ASP A 145 4.31 14.59 -8.81
C ASP A 145 4.75 15.54 -7.68
N GLY A 146 4.26 15.33 -6.45
CA GLY A 146 4.45 16.23 -5.32
C GLY A 146 3.20 17.02 -4.94
N LEU A 147 2.21 17.06 -5.83
CA LEU A 147 0.93 17.76 -5.66
C LEU A 147 -0.27 16.87 -5.98
N ASN A 148 -0.23 16.16 -7.12
CA ASN A 148 -1.31 15.36 -7.66
C ASN A 148 -0.84 13.96 -8.05
N TRP A 149 -1.80 13.05 -8.07
CA TRP A 149 -1.62 11.73 -8.66
C TRP A 149 -2.03 11.75 -10.12
N HIS A 150 -1.26 11.02 -10.92
CA HIS A 150 -1.42 10.89 -12.36
C HIS A 150 -1.37 9.41 -12.75
N THR A 151 -1.86 9.10 -13.94
CA THR A 151 -1.85 7.74 -14.49
C THR A 151 -1.27 7.72 -15.90
N VAL A 152 -0.62 6.61 -16.26
CA VAL A 152 -0.26 6.33 -17.65
C VAL A 152 -0.30 4.82 -17.90
N ASP A 153 -0.80 4.43 -19.08
CA ASP A 153 -0.72 3.06 -19.57
C ASP A 153 0.66 2.85 -20.21
N LEU A 154 1.53 2.12 -19.53
CA LEU A 154 2.90 1.89 -19.98
C LEU A 154 2.94 0.90 -21.14
N THR A 155 2.06 -0.10 -21.16
CA THR A 155 2.02 -1.09 -22.25
C THR A 155 1.61 -0.45 -23.57
N ALA A 156 0.75 0.58 -23.52
CA ALA A 156 0.36 1.34 -24.71
C ALA A 156 1.34 2.44 -25.12
N THR A 157 2.19 2.93 -24.20
CA THR A 157 3.05 4.11 -24.46
C THR A 157 4.55 3.82 -24.58
N ALA A 158 5.00 2.64 -24.13
CA ALA A 158 6.40 2.23 -24.25
C ALA A 158 6.75 1.83 -25.71
N ASN A 159 7.99 2.14 -26.13
CA ASN A 159 8.55 1.81 -27.45
C ASN A 159 9.68 0.79 -27.34
#